data_AF-A0A024SFM5-F1
#
_entry.id   AF-A0A024SFM5-F1
#
_cell.length_a   1.000
_cell.length_b   1.000
_cell.length_c   1.000
_cell.angle_alpha   90.00
_cell.angle_beta   90.00
_cell.angle_gamma   90.00
#
_symmetry.space_group_name_H-M   'P 1'
#
loop_
_entity.id
_entity.type
_entity.pdbx_description
1 polymer ?
#
loop_
_entity_poly.entity_id
_entity_poly.type
_entity_poly.pdbx_seq_one_letter_code
_entity_poly.pdbx_strand_id
1 'polypeptide(L)'
;MSSELQLAPRVLAVASHVVSGNVGNKVAVFVLQSLGFDVAALNTVQFSNHTGYRQWTGTRATAQEITDLYAGLKQSYLDDFDMMLSGYIPGAEGVTAVGNIAKGLKEKFRDVPGKFFWVLDPVMGDNGKLYVAPEVVPAYKALLPYADLILPNQFEAEQLSDVKIVDMASLTQAIQVLHEKFRIPHIIITSVSFTTPDHPPSHLSVIGSTMTSDRRARTFKITFPSIDCYFCGTGDMFGALITSRVREAVEAVPGLTARESWLSDDDVAATELPLARAAEKVLASMHEVLAKTREAMPAVMDRTWASMGADADRGDEKKAHYVKSKAAELQLVTNLDSLRSPTTTFSATKI
;
A
#
# COMPACT_ATOMS: atom_id res chain seq x y z
N MET A 1 2.16 -36.34 -17.31
CA MET A 1 2.07 -35.55 -16.07
C MET A 1 1.16 -34.39 -16.39
N SER A 2 -0.08 -34.39 -15.89
CA SER A 2 -0.97 -33.24 -16.07
C SER A 2 -0.29 -32.10 -15.32
N SER A 3 -0.02 -30.98 -16.01
CA SER A 3 0.25 -29.73 -15.31
C SER A 3 -1.01 -29.48 -14.48
N GLU A 4 -0.92 -29.60 -13.16
CA GLU A 4 -2.00 -29.14 -12.30
C GLU A 4 -2.30 -27.69 -12.70
N LEU A 5 -3.56 -27.42 -13.00
CA LEU A 5 -4.00 -26.09 -13.41
C LEU A 5 -3.80 -25.16 -12.20
N GLN A 6 -2.70 -24.41 -12.18
CA GLN A 6 -2.43 -23.47 -11.11
C GLN A 6 -3.40 -22.29 -11.25
N LEU A 7 -4.38 -22.23 -10.35
CA LEU A 7 -5.32 -21.12 -10.29
C LEU A 7 -4.63 -19.85 -9.81
N ALA A 8 -5.05 -18.71 -10.35
CA ALA A 8 -4.59 -17.40 -9.89
C ALA A 8 -4.98 -17.19 -8.42
N PRO A 9 -4.08 -16.69 -7.56
CA PRO A 9 -4.43 -16.33 -6.20
C PRO A 9 -5.46 -15.21 -6.18
N ARG A 10 -6.40 -15.26 -5.23
CA ARG A 10 -7.52 -14.31 -5.15
C ARG A 10 -7.26 -13.24 -4.10
N VAL A 11 -7.39 -11.97 -4.50
CA VAL A 11 -7.20 -10.81 -3.62
C VAL A 11 -8.51 -10.04 -3.51
N LEU A 12 -8.93 -9.75 -2.27
CA LEU A 12 -9.95 -8.75 -2.00
C LEU A 12 -9.28 -7.38 -1.81
N ALA A 13 -9.48 -6.45 -2.75
CA ALA A 13 -8.99 -5.08 -2.66
C ALA A 13 -10.10 -4.14 -2.14
N VAL A 14 -9.88 -3.53 -0.98
CA VAL A 14 -10.85 -2.65 -0.29
C VAL A 14 -10.26 -1.25 -0.13
N ALA A 15 -10.56 -0.35 -1.07
CA ALA A 15 -10.03 1.01 -1.06
C ALA A 15 -10.95 1.97 -1.83
N SER A 16 -10.51 3.22 -1.98
CA SER A 16 -11.22 4.22 -2.79
C SER A 16 -11.28 3.86 -4.28
N HIS A 17 -12.24 4.40 -5.02
CA HIS A 17 -12.26 4.35 -6.47
C HIS A 17 -12.50 5.73 -7.08
N VAL A 18 -11.84 5.98 -8.22
CA VAL A 18 -12.01 7.21 -9.01
C VAL A 18 -12.28 6.89 -10.48
N VAL A 19 -13.17 7.66 -11.11
CA VAL A 19 -13.46 7.54 -12.54
C VAL A 19 -12.23 7.91 -13.37
N SER A 20 -11.64 9.09 -13.11
CA SER A 20 -10.41 9.57 -13.76
C SER A 20 -9.24 9.67 -12.78
N GLY A 21 -8.04 9.39 -13.28
CA GLY A 21 -6.81 9.32 -12.49
C GLY A 21 -6.50 7.93 -11.96
N ASN A 22 -5.38 7.79 -11.25
CA ASN A 22 -4.86 6.51 -10.77
C ASN A 22 -4.56 6.56 -9.26
N VAL A 23 -5.59 6.24 -8.45
CA VAL A 23 -5.51 6.03 -6.99
C VAL A 23 -6.41 4.85 -6.57
N GLY A 24 -6.25 4.39 -5.34
CA GLY A 24 -7.09 3.36 -4.71
C GLY A 24 -7.18 2.06 -5.51
N ASN A 25 -8.38 1.48 -5.54
CA ASN A 25 -8.68 0.23 -6.24
C ASN A 25 -8.39 0.31 -7.75
N LYS A 26 -8.39 1.50 -8.37
CA LYS A 26 -8.03 1.61 -9.78
C LYS A 26 -6.55 1.27 -10.03
N VAL A 27 -5.67 1.64 -9.09
CA VAL A 27 -4.26 1.22 -9.10
C VAL A 27 -4.14 -0.23 -8.66
N ALA A 28 -4.77 -0.59 -7.54
CA ALA A 28 -4.60 -1.92 -6.95
C ALA A 28 -5.04 -3.04 -7.88
N VAL A 29 -6.22 -2.92 -8.49
CA VAL A 29 -6.74 -3.91 -9.45
C VAL A 29 -5.81 -4.04 -10.65
N PHE A 30 -5.40 -2.92 -11.26
CA PHE A 30 -4.53 -2.96 -12.44
C PHE A 30 -3.19 -3.61 -12.15
N VAL A 31 -2.52 -3.21 -11.05
CA VAL A 31 -1.21 -3.75 -10.66
C VAL A 31 -1.32 -5.24 -10.34
N LEU A 32 -2.26 -5.64 -9.47
CA LEU A 32 -2.40 -7.04 -9.05
C LEU A 32 -2.79 -7.96 -10.21
N GLN A 33 -3.75 -7.57 -11.06
CA GLN A 33 -4.11 -8.35 -12.24
C GLN A 33 -2.95 -8.45 -13.23
N SER A 34 -2.17 -7.37 -13.40
CA SER A 34 -0.97 -7.41 -14.25
C SER A 34 0.10 -8.40 -13.77
N LEU A 35 0.07 -8.74 -12.47
CA LEU A 35 0.98 -9.66 -11.79
C LEU A 35 0.37 -11.06 -11.56
N GLY A 36 -0.78 -11.36 -12.18
CA GLY A 36 -1.35 -12.71 -12.21
C GLY A 36 -2.31 -13.05 -11.07
N PHE A 37 -2.86 -12.04 -10.39
CA PHE A 37 -3.89 -12.24 -9.35
C PHE A 37 -5.30 -12.06 -9.93
N ASP A 38 -6.25 -12.85 -9.42
CA ASP A 38 -7.68 -12.55 -9.58
C ASP A 38 -8.09 -11.58 -8.46
N VAL A 39 -8.77 -10.49 -8.81
CA VAL A 39 -9.00 -9.37 -7.89
C VAL A 39 -10.47 -9.02 -7.83
N ALA A 40 -11.06 -9.19 -6.64
CA ALA A 40 -12.36 -8.62 -6.32
C ALA A 40 -12.15 -7.24 -5.67
N ALA A 41 -12.87 -6.22 -6.16
CA ALA A 41 -12.75 -4.86 -5.67
C ALA A 41 -14.01 -4.43 -4.91
N LEU A 42 -13.84 -3.99 -3.66
CA LEU A 42 -14.87 -3.32 -2.86
C LEU A 42 -14.50 -1.84 -2.74
N ASN A 43 -15.27 -0.97 -3.39
CA ASN A 43 -14.98 0.46 -3.44
C ASN A 43 -15.60 1.19 -2.24
N THR A 44 -14.76 1.79 -1.39
CA THR A 44 -15.22 2.53 -0.20
C THR A 44 -15.77 3.92 -0.54
N VAL A 45 -15.33 4.48 -1.67
CA VAL A 45 -15.86 5.71 -2.28
C VAL A 45 -15.84 5.57 -3.80
N GLN A 46 -16.70 6.33 -4.47
CA GLN A 46 -16.75 6.45 -5.93
C GLN A 46 -16.71 7.94 -6.29
N PHE A 47 -15.53 8.48 -6.61
CA PHE A 47 -15.36 9.89 -6.96
C PHE A 47 -15.05 10.10 -8.44
N SER A 48 -15.26 11.33 -8.94
CA SER A 48 -14.89 11.72 -10.30
C SER A 48 -13.38 11.63 -10.54
N ASN A 49 -12.59 12.02 -9.54
CA ASN A 49 -11.13 12.09 -9.55
C ASN A 49 -10.61 12.21 -8.11
N HIS A 50 -9.30 12.07 -7.91
CA HIS A 50 -8.70 12.19 -6.58
C HIS A 50 -8.77 13.63 -6.06
N THR A 51 -8.74 13.78 -4.73
CA THR A 51 -8.94 15.07 -4.04
C THR A 51 -7.82 16.09 -4.29
N GLY A 52 -6.64 15.63 -4.72
CA GLY A 52 -5.51 16.47 -5.14
C GLY A 52 -5.82 17.46 -6.27
N TYR A 53 -6.88 17.23 -7.08
CA TYR A 53 -7.37 18.23 -8.04
C TYR A 53 -8.09 19.41 -7.40
N ARG A 54 -8.42 19.39 -6.09
CA ARG A 54 -9.18 20.45 -5.38
C ARG A 54 -10.61 20.68 -5.88
N GLN A 55 -11.06 19.95 -6.89
CA GLN A 55 -12.44 19.89 -7.35
C GLN A 55 -12.76 18.43 -7.67
N TRP A 56 -13.79 17.89 -7.02
CA TRP A 56 -14.23 16.50 -7.18
C TRP A 56 -15.68 16.37 -6.71
N THR A 57 -16.37 15.31 -7.14
CA THR A 57 -17.71 14.94 -6.66
C THR A 57 -17.83 13.42 -6.60
N GLY A 58 -18.83 12.91 -5.90
CA GLY A 58 -19.20 11.50 -5.90
C GLY A 58 -19.79 11.03 -4.58
N THR A 59 -19.74 9.73 -4.34
CA THR A 59 -20.42 9.07 -3.21
C THR A 59 -19.43 8.33 -2.30
N ARG A 60 -19.86 8.07 -1.07
CA ARG A 60 -19.14 7.29 -0.07
C ARG A 60 -20.02 6.10 0.31
N ALA A 61 -19.44 4.91 0.36
CA ALA A 61 -20.14 3.74 0.87
C ALA A 61 -20.30 3.86 2.40
N THR A 62 -21.48 3.51 2.88
CA THR A 62 -21.79 3.36 4.30
C THR A 62 -21.21 2.04 4.83
N ALA A 63 -21.03 1.94 6.15
CA ALA A 63 -20.60 0.70 6.79
C ALA A 63 -21.57 -0.47 6.52
N GLN A 64 -22.87 -0.18 6.41
CA GLN A 64 -23.90 -1.16 6.07
C GLN A 64 -23.72 -1.68 4.63
N GLU A 65 -23.53 -0.79 3.64
CA GLU A 65 -23.30 -1.20 2.25
C GLU A 65 -22.04 -2.06 2.11
N ILE A 66 -20.95 -1.73 2.82
CA ILE A 66 -19.73 -2.57 2.85
C ILE A 66 -20.05 -3.97 3.40
N THR A 67 -20.82 -4.03 4.49
CA THR A 67 -21.22 -5.29 5.14
C THR A 67 -22.13 -6.13 4.24
N ASP A 68 -23.11 -5.50 3.59
CA ASP A 68 -24.07 -6.16 2.70
C ASP A 68 -23.41 -6.73 1.44
N LEU A 69 -22.46 -5.98 0.84
CA LEU A 69 -21.68 -6.48 -0.29
C LEU A 69 -20.88 -7.72 0.08
N TYR A 70 -20.20 -7.71 1.23
CA TYR A 70 -19.47 -8.89 1.69
C TYR A 70 -20.41 -10.06 2.02
N ALA A 71 -21.56 -9.80 2.64
CA ALA A 71 -22.57 -10.83 2.88
C ALA A 71 -23.06 -11.46 1.55
N GLY A 72 -23.25 -10.66 0.50
CA GLY A 72 -23.59 -11.14 -0.84
C GLY A 72 -22.52 -12.06 -1.45
N LEU A 73 -21.23 -11.70 -1.28
CA LEU A 73 -20.11 -12.58 -1.69
C LEU A 73 -20.18 -13.92 -0.96
N LYS A 74 -20.39 -13.91 0.36
CA LYS A 74 -20.50 -15.13 1.17
C LYS A 74 -21.67 -16.02 0.73
N GLN A 75 -22.84 -15.44 0.45
CA GLN A 75 -24.02 -16.18 0.00
C GLN A 75 -23.78 -16.91 -1.33
N SER A 76 -22.85 -16.41 -2.14
CA SER A 76 -22.50 -16.97 -3.44
C SER A 76 -21.21 -17.80 -3.43
N TYR A 77 -20.64 -18.07 -2.25
CA TYR A 77 -19.36 -18.79 -2.09
C TYR A 77 -18.18 -18.10 -2.80
N LEU A 78 -18.17 -16.76 -2.83
CA LEU A 78 -17.14 -15.94 -3.48
C LEU A 78 -16.12 -15.35 -2.50
N ASP A 79 -16.14 -15.80 -1.24
CA ASP A 79 -15.31 -15.32 -0.12
C ASP A 79 -14.07 -16.20 0.16
N ASP A 80 -13.56 -16.91 -0.84
CA ASP A 80 -12.35 -17.73 -0.86
C ASP A 80 -11.11 -16.93 -1.29
N PHE A 81 -10.84 -15.83 -0.58
CA PHE A 81 -9.67 -14.99 -0.83
C PHE A 81 -8.40 -15.55 -0.17
N ASP A 82 -7.27 -15.51 -0.89
CA ASP A 82 -5.94 -15.82 -0.35
C ASP A 82 -5.32 -14.60 0.34
N MET A 83 -5.69 -13.39 -0.09
CA MET A 83 -5.19 -12.15 0.49
C MET A 83 -6.26 -11.06 0.53
N MET A 84 -6.08 -10.10 1.41
CA MET A 84 -6.82 -8.83 1.38
C MET A 84 -5.84 -7.66 1.41
N LEU A 85 -6.10 -6.66 0.58
CA LEU A 85 -5.43 -5.35 0.63
C LEU A 85 -6.47 -4.30 1.00
N SER A 86 -6.33 -3.64 2.14
CA SER A 86 -7.19 -2.51 2.51
C SER A 86 -6.40 -1.21 2.55
N GLY A 87 -6.94 -0.17 1.92
CA GLY A 87 -6.38 1.19 1.92
C GLY A 87 -7.37 2.21 2.45
N TYR A 88 -7.55 3.34 1.73
CA TYR A 88 -8.42 4.42 2.17
C TYR A 88 -9.86 3.97 2.48
N ILE A 89 -10.29 4.19 3.72
CA ILE A 89 -11.64 3.91 4.21
C ILE A 89 -12.19 5.17 4.93
N PRO A 90 -13.36 5.69 4.54
CA PRO A 90 -13.92 6.87 5.18
C PRO A 90 -14.58 6.54 6.52
N GLY A 91 -14.05 7.10 7.61
CA GLY A 91 -14.70 7.08 8.93
C GLY A 91 -14.53 5.78 9.72
N ALA A 92 -14.75 5.87 11.03
CA ALA A 92 -14.47 4.76 11.96
C ALA A 92 -15.40 3.56 11.77
N GLU A 93 -16.67 3.79 11.43
CA GLU A 93 -17.63 2.71 11.16
C GLU A 93 -17.22 1.90 9.92
N GLY A 94 -16.78 2.58 8.85
CA GLY A 94 -16.25 1.94 7.65
C GLY A 94 -15.01 1.11 7.96
N VAL A 95 -14.06 1.65 8.73
CA VAL A 95 -12.85 0.94 9.16
C VAL A 95 -13.22 -0.33 9.94
N THR A 96 -14.19 -0.22 10.84
CA THR A 96 -14.69 -1.36 11.63
C THR A 96 -15.34 -2.42 10.73
N ALA A 97 -16.19 -2.02 9.77
CA ALA A 97 -16.82 -2.95 8.82
C ALA A 97 -15.78 -3.71 7.98
N VAL A 98 -14.78 -3.02 7.43
CA VAL A 98 -13.68 -3.66 6.68
C VAL A 98 -12.85 -4.57 7.57
N GLY A 99 -12.55 -4.16 8.80
CA GLY A 99 -11.87 -4.99 9.78
C GLY A 99 -12.63 -6.28 10.11
N ASN A 100 -13.97 -6.24 10.16
CA ASN A 100 -14.80 -7.42 10.38
C ASN A 100 -14.75 -8.40 9.20
N ILE A 101 -14.56 -7.91 7.97
CA ILE A 101 -14.30 -8.76 6.79
C ILE A 101 -13.01 -9.56 7.00
N ALA A 102 -11.90 -8.87 7.32
CA ALA A 102 -10.60 -9.51 7.54
C ALA A 102 -10.63 -10.54 8.67
N LYS A 103 -11.28 -10.20 9.79
CA LYS A 103 -11.49 -11.12 10.92
C LYS A 103 -12.29 -12.35 10.50
N GLY A 104 -13.35 -12.17 9.72
CA GLY A 104 -14.14 -13.27 9.20
C GLY A 104 -13.34 -14.20 8.28
N LEU A 105 -12.47 -13.64 7.43
CA LEU A 105 -11.57 -14.42 6.57
C LEU A 105 -10.50 -15.17 7.38
N LYS A 106 -9.88 -14.53 8.38
CA LYS A 106 -8.96 -15.22 9.30
C LYS A 106 -9.64 -16.37 10.06
N GLU A 107 -10.85 -16.15 10.58
CA GLU A 107 -11.60 -17.21 11.27
C GLU A 107 -11.95 -18.36 10.33
N LYS A 108 -12.38 -18.07 9.09
CA LYS A 108 -12.67 -19.08 8.07
C LYS A 108 -11.47 -19.99 7.78
N PHE A 109 -10.26 -19.44 7.80
CA PHE A 109 -9.02 -20.15 7.48
C PHE A 109 -8.15 -20.50 8.69
N ARG A 110 -8.72 -20.49 9.90
CA ARG A 110 -7.98 -20.74 11.16
C ARG A 110 -7.22 -22.08 11.20
N ASP A 111 -7.71 -23.10 10.52
CA ASP A 111 -7.10 -24.44 10.47
C ASP A 111 -6.02 -24.57 9.40
N VAL A 112 -5.81 -23.52 8.59
CA VAL A 112 -4.76 -23.42 7.57
C VAL A 112 -4.07 -22.06 7.71
N PRO A 113 -3.24 -21.83 8.76
CA PRO A 113 -2.83 -20.49 9.19
C PRO A 113 -2.13 -19.62 8.14
N GLY A 114 -1.44 -20.22 7.16
CA GLY A 114 -0.78 -19.51 6.06
C GLY A 114 -1.69 -19.20 4.85
N LYS A 115 -2.97 -19.59 4.89
CA LYS A 115 -3.89 -19.50 3.74
C LYS A 115 -4.39 -18.09 3.43
N PHE A 116 -4.54 -17.23 4.45
CA PHE A 116 -5.05 -15.87 4.29
C PHE A 116 -4.11 -14.84 4.88
N PHE A 117 -3.75 -13.83 4.07
CA PHE A 117 -2.83 -12.77 4.45
C PHE A 117 -3.44 -11.38 4.24
N TRP A 118 -3.52 -10.57 5.30
CA TRP A 118 -4.05 -9.21 5.25
C TRP A 118 -2.95 -8.15 5.25
N VAL A 119 -2.89 -7.39 4.16
CA VAL A 119 -2.13 -6.15 4.02
C VAL A 119 -3.03 -4.95 4.35
N LEU A 120 -2.69 -4.23 5.41
CA LEU A 120 -3.42 -3.05 5.90
C LEU A 120 -2.59 -1.79 5.69
N ASP A 121 -3.03 -0.91 4.79
CA ASP A 121 -2.57 0.47 4.71
C ASP A 121 -3.49 1.37 5.56
N PRO A 122 -3.05 1.82 6.75
CA PRO A 122 -3.89 2.55 7.70
C PRO A 122 -3.97 4.04 7.32
N VAL A 123 -4.53 4.33 6.15
CA VAL A 123 -4.58 5.70 5.60
C VAL A 123 -5.38 6.62 6.52
N MET A 124 -4.69 7.55 7.18
CA MET A 124 -5.26 8.50 8.13
C MET A 124 -4.80 9.93 7.90
N GLY A 125 -3.59 10.13 7.39
CA GLY A 125 -3.04 11.47 7.25
C GLY A 125 -1.59 11.48 6.81
N ASP A 126 -1.11 12.67 6.48
CA ASP A 126 0.25 12.87 6.01
C ASP A 126 0.72 14.30 6.37
N ASN A 127 2.03 14.53 6.39
CA ASN A 127 2.66 15.81 6.75
C ASN A 127 2.18 16.38 8.11
N GLY A 128 2.03 15.50 9.11
CA GLY A 128 1.69 15.90 10.47
C GLY A 128 0.20 16.22 10.69
N LYS A 129 -0.68 15.95 9.71
CA LYS A 129 -2.11 16.27 9.80
C LYS A 129 -2.97 15.07 9.44
N LEU A 130 -3.97 14.81 10.27
CA LEU A 130 -5.04 13.87 9.95
C LEU A 130 -5.93 14.45 8.84
N TYR A 131 -6.27 13.60 7.87
CA TYR A 131 -7.29 13.89 6.84
C TYR A 131 -8.62 13.20 7.16
N VAL A 132 -8.63 12.38 8.20
CA VAL A 132 -9.78 11.64 8.72
C VAL A 132 -10.19 12.19 10.08
N ALA A 133 -11.39 11.81 10.53
CA ALA A 133 -11.88 12.18 11.84
C ALA A 133 -11.09 11.45 12.95
N PRO A 134 -10.88 12.08 14.13
CA PRO A 134 -10.00 11.53 15.18
C PRO A 134 -10.36 10.11 15.66
N GLU A 135 -11.64 9.75 15.61
CA GLU A 135 -12.17 8.43 15.98
C GLU A 135 -11.67 7.29 15.06
N VAL A 136 -11.08 7.60 13.91
CA VAL A 136 -10.51 6.60 13.00
C VAL A 136 -9.24 5.97 13.57
N VAL A 137 -8.43 6.74 14.31
CA VAL A 137 -7.18 6.24 14.92
C VAL A 137 -7.44 5.07 15.89
N PRO A 138 -8.34 5.17 16.90
CA PRO A 138 -8.64 4.04 17.77
C PRO A 138 -9.28 2.86 17.02
N ALA A 139 -10.07 3.11 15.97
CA ALA A 139 -10.63 2.04 15.14
C ALA A 139 -9.52 1.22 14.45
N TYR A 140 -8.51 1.87 13.85
CA TYR A 140 -7.36 1.14 13.30
C TYR A 140 -6.55 0.42 14.38
N LYS A 141 -6.28 1.04 15.53
CA LYS A 141 -5.56 0.38 16.65
C LYS A 141 -6.23 -0.91 17.09
N ALA A 142 -7.56 -0.97 17.10
CA ALA A 142 -8.33 -2.17 17.44
C ALA A 142 -8.22 -3.30 16.40
N LEU A 143 -7.79 -2.98 15.17
CA LEU A 143 -7.62 -3.93 14.06
C LEU A 143 -6.18 -4.39 13.86
N LEU A 144 -5.19 -3.63 14.32
CA LEU A 144 -3.77 -3.97 14.19
C LEU A 144 -3.42 -5.41 14.61
N PRO A 145 -3.98 -6.00 15.69
CA PRO A 145 -3.67 -7.37 16.07
C PRO A 145 -4.10 -8.46 15.08
N TYR A 146 -4.88 -8.09 14.07
CA TYR A 146 -5.38 -9.01 13.04
C TYR A 146 -4.69 -8.79 11.69
N ALA A 147 -3.88 -7.75 11.52
CA ALA A 147 -3.16 -7.50 10.27
C ALA A 147 -1.87 -8.32 10.22
N ASP A 148 -1.53 -8.86 9.04
CA ASP A 148 -0.28 -9.59 8.84
C ASP A 148 0.86 -8.66 8.42
N LEU A 149 0.53 -7.65 7.61
CA LEU A 149 1.42 -6.58 7.20
C LEU A 149 0.71 -5.23 7.32
N ILE A 150 1.36 -4.24 7.96
CA ILE A 150 0.90 -2.85 7.90
C ILE A 150 1.85 -1.95 7.11
N LEU A 151 1.28 -0.94 6.45
CA LEU A 151 2.00 -0.02 5.55
C LEU A 151 1.92 1.47 5.95
N PRO A 152 2.05 1.85 7.24
CA PRO A 152 1.91 3.24 7.64
C PRO A 152 2.98 4.13 6.99
N ASN A 153 2.66 5.40 6.75
CA ASN A 153 3.71 6.42 6.63
C ASN A 153 4.28 6.80 8.01
N GLN A 154 5.28 7.69 8.08
CA GLN A 154 5.88 8.11 9.35
C GLN A 154 4.84 8.66 10.33
N PHE A 155 3.96 9.55 9.88
CA PHE A 155 2.97 10.19 10.74
C PHE A 155 1.97 9.17 11.28
N GLU A 156 1.49 8.26 10.45
CA GLU A 156 0.59 7.18 10.86
C GLU A 156 1.25 6.23 11.86
N ALA A 157 2.55 5.92 11.67
CA ALA A 157 3.31 5.12 12.62
C ALA A 157 3.43 5.81 13.99
N GLU A 158 3.57 7.14 14.04
CA GLU A 158 3.53 7.90 15.30
C GLU A 158 2.16 7.78 15.98
N GLN A 159 1.07 7.92 15.22
CA GLN A 159 -0.29 7.83 15.78
C GLN A 159 -0.60 6.43 16.31
N LEU A 160 -0.13 5.38 15.62
CA LEU A 160 -0.40 3.99 15.99
C LEU A 160 0.48 3.52 17.15
N SER A 161 1.75 3.89 17.16
CA SER A 161 2.71 3.49 18.20
C SER A 161 2.65 4.34 19.46
N ASP A 162 2.08 5.55 19.39
CA ASP A 162 2.16 6.58 20.44
C ASP A 162 3.60 7.06 20.71
N VAL A 163 4.53 6.83 19.77
CA VAL A 163 5.94 7.25 19.83
C VAL A 163 6.20 8.32 18.77
N LYS A 164 6.72 9.48 19.17
CA LYS A 164 7.15 10.53 18.24
C LYS A 164 8.44 10.11 17.54
N ILE A 165 8.46 10.18 16.21
CA ILE A 165 9.60 9.76 15.38
C ILE A 165 10.36 11.01 14.92
N VAL A 166 11.56 11.20 15.46
CA VAL A 166 12.45 12.35 15.15
C VAL A 166 13.80 11.91 14.58
N ASP A 167 14.13 10.63 14.69
CA ASP A 167 15.37 10.03 14.22
C ASP A 167 15.20 8.50 14.02
N MET A 168 16.27 7.82 13.61
CA MET A 168 16.26 6.37 13.41
C MET A 168 16.05 5.57 14.71
N ALA A 169 16.48 6.10 15.86
CA ALA A 169 16.34 5.41 17.14
C ALA A 169 14.88 5.38 17.60
N SER A 170 14.22 6.55 17.60
CA SER A 170 12.79 6.69 17.88
C SER A 170 11.91 5.96 16.86
N LEU A 171 12.33 5.88 15.59
CA LEU A 171 11.66 5.04 14.59
C LEU A 171 11.73 3.55 14.97
N THR A 172 12.91 3.06 15.32
CA THR A 172 13.09 1.64 15.69
C THR A 172 12.32 1.32 16.97
N GLN A 173 12.25 2.26 17.92
CA GLN A 173 11.39 2.16 19.09
C GLN A 173 9.90 2.08 18.72
N ALA A 174 9.42 2.93 17.81
CA ALA A 174 8.03 2.90 17.34
C ALA A 174 7.68 1.52 16.71
N ILE A 175 8.56 0.98 15.87
CA ILE A 175 8.42 -0.36 15.29
C ILE A 175 8.37 -1.44 16.38
N GLN A 176 9.28 -1.39 17.36
CA GLN A 176 9.31 -2.35 18.46
C GLN A 176 7.99 -2.31 19.26
N VAL A 177 7.48 -1.11 19.58
CA VAL A 177 6.18 -0.96 20.27
C VAL A 177 5.04 -1.57 19.46
N LEU A 178 5.02 -1.37 18.14
CA LEU A 178 4.00 -1.93 17.27
C LEU A 178 4.03 -3.47 17.27
N HIS A 179 5.20 -4.08 17.19
CA HIS A 179 5.37 -5.53 17.32
C HIS A 179 4.95 -6.05 18.70
N GLU A 180 5.37 -5.41 19.79
CA GLU A 180 5.10 -5.89 21.16
C GLU A 180 3.62 -5.76 21.55
N LYS A 181 3.07 -4.56 21.35
CA LYS A 181 1.72 -4.17 21.79
C LYS A 181 0.63 -4.82 20.95
N PHE A 182 0.83 -4.85 19.63
CA PHE A 182 -0.19 -5.31 18.70
C PHE A 182 0.15 -6.65 18.04
N ARG A 183 1.35 -7.21 18.23
CA ARG A 183 1.77 -8.50 17.63
C ARG A 183 1.76 -8.50 16.11
N ILE A 184 2.01 -7.34 15.50
CA ILE A 184 2.00 -7.20 14.04
C ILE A 184 3.20 -7.97 13.47
N PRO A 185 3.01 -8.95 12.57
CA PRO A 185 4.11 -9.75 12.03
C PRO A 185 5.10 -8.93 11.19
N HIS A 186 4.57 -8.14 10.26
CA HIS A 186 5.34 -7.37 9.31
C HIS A 186 4.94 -5.90 9.31
N ILE A 187 5.92 -5.01 9.26
CA ILE A 187 5.70 -3.55 9.22
C ILE A 187 6.57 -2.98 8.12
N ILE A 188 6.01 -2.13 7.27
CA ILE A 188 6.78 -1.26 6.37
C ILE A 188 6.35 0.19 6.59
N ILE A 189 7.30 1.04 7.00
CA ILE A 189 7.13 2.48 6.98
C ILE A 189 7.51 2.99 5.60
N THR A 190 6.51 3.45 4.83
CA THR A 190 6.58 3.66 3.37
C THR A 190 7.42 4.85 2.93
N SER A 191 7.62 5.85 3.79
CA SER A 191 8.55 6.94 3.52
C SER A 191 9.01 7.59 4.81
N VAL A 192 10.33 7.69 4.97
CA VAL A 192 10.99 8.52 5.99
C VAL A 192 12.10 9.33 5.35
N SER A 193 12.29 10.54 5.85
CA SER A 193 13.37 11.44 5.46
C SER A 193 14.06 11.94 6.73
N PHE A 194 15.16 11.29 7.11
CA PHE A 194 16.03 11.78 8.19
C PHE A 194 17.27 12.42 7.59
N THR A 195 17.67 13.56 8.13
CA THR A 195 18.99 14.13 7.89
C THR A 195 20.02 13.35 8.70
N THR A 196 20.54 12.26 8.15
CA THR A 196 21.72 11.54 8.71
C THR A 196 22.94 11.78 7.82
N PRO A 197 24.18 11.69 8.35
CA PRO A 197 25.40 11.88 7.55
C PRO A 197 25.47 10.98 6.31
N ASP A 198 24.93 9.77 6.41
CA ASP A 198 24.91 8.76 5.32
C ASP A 198 23.67 8.88 4.41
N HIS A 199 22.87 9.93 4.56
CA HIS A 199 21.67 10.15 3.74
C HIS A 199 21.93 11.33 2.81
N PRO A 200 22.12 11.09 1.50
CA PRO A 200 22.34 12.18 0.57
C PRO A 200 21.13 13.12 0.59
N PRO A 201 21.34 14.43 0.32
CA PRO A 201 20.23 15.30 -0.08
C PRO A 201 19.42 14.63 -1.21
N SER A 202 18.11 14.87 -1.26
CA SER A 202 17.19 14.30 -2.26
C SER A 202 17.14 12.76 -2.33
N HIS A 203 17.18 12.07 -1.19
CA HIS A 203 16.82 10.66 -1.08
C HIS A 203 15.60 10.48 -0.17
N LEU A 204 14.99 9.31 -0.23
CA LEU A 204 13.99 8.84 0.73
C LEU A 204 14.40 7.45 1.19
N SER A 205 13.86 7.01 2.31
CA SER A 205 14.05 5.64 2.79
C SER A 205 12.71 4.97 3.10
N VAL A 206 12.65 3.67 2.83
CA VAL A 206 11.65 2.76 3.38
C VAL A 206 12.29 1.96 4.50
N ILE A 207 11.58 1.83 5.62
CA ILE A 207 12.01 0.98 6.73
C ILE A 207 11.05 -0.20 6.84
N GLY A 208 11.57 -1.41 6.79
CA GLY A 208 10.79 -2.62 7.01
C GLY A 208 11.24 -3.37 8.25
N SER A 209 10.34 -4.13 8.85
CA SER A 209 10.64 -5.03 9.96
C SER A 209 9.74 -6.27 9.93
N THR A 210 10.34 -7.42 10.22
CA THR A 210 9.60 -8.65 10.55
C THR A 210 9.97 -9.06 11.96
N MET A 211 8.99 -9.32 12.81
CA MET A 211 9.28 -9.73 14.18
C MET A 211 9.88 -11.15 14.25
N THR A 212 10.62 -11.43 15.31
CA THR A 212 10.95 -12.80 15.75
C THR A 212 9.79 -13.40 16.56
N SER A 213 9.90 -14.67 16.94
CA SER A 213 8.94 -15.38 17.79
C SER A 213 8.72 -14.73 19.16
N ASP A 214 9.75 -14.07 19.70
CA ASP A 214 9.71 -13.26 20.93
C ASP A 214 9.37 -11.78 20.70
N ARG A 215 8.91 -11.43 19.49
CA ARG A 215 8.46 -10.08 19.07
C ARG A 215 9.56 -9.02 19.01
N ARG A 216 10.82 -9.42 18.85
CA ARG A 216 11.92 -8.48 18.59
C ARG A 216 11.92 -8.05 17.12
N ALA A 217 12.08 -6.76 16.88
CA ALA A 217 12.18 -6.21 15.53
C ALA A 217 13.45 -6.70 14.80
N ARG A 218 13.29 -7.13 13.55
CA ARG A 218 14.39 -7.34 12.60
C ARG A 218 14.28 -6.31 11.50
N THR A 219 14.87 -5.16 11.75
CA THR A 219 14.68 -3.97 10.94
C THR A 219 15.69 -3.88 9.81
N PHE A 220 15.23 -3.47 8.64
CA PHE A 220 16.06 -3.15 7.47
C PHE A 220 15.63 -1.80 6.89
N LYS A 221 16.55 -1.15 6.18
CA LYS A 221 16.35 0.11 5.47
C LYS A 221 16.69 -0.07 4.00
N ILE A 222 15.89 0.52 3.11
CA ILE A 222 16.24 0.70 1.69
C ILE A 222 16.20 2.18 1.39
N THR A 223 17.31 2.71 0.86
CA THR A 223 17.44 4.13 0.50
C THR A 223 17.44 4.28 -1.02
N PHE A 224 16.68 5.24 -1.54
CA PHE A 224 16.50 5.48 -2.97
C PHE A 224 16.36 6.98 -3.27
N PRO A 225 16.69 7.45 -4.49
CA PRO A 225 16.63 8.86 -4.81
C PRO A 225 15.19 9.37 -4.88
N SER A 226 14.95 10.55 -4.32
CA SER A 226 13.65 11.24 -4.39
C SER A 226 13.44 11.82 -5.78
N ILE A 227 12.21 11.76 -6.29
CA ILE A 227 11.84 12.42 -7.53
C ILE A 227 11.15 13.73 -7.17
N ASP A 228 11.65 14.85 -7.71
CA ASP A 228 11.06 16.17 -7.49
C ASP A 228 9.76 16.33 -8.29
N CYS A 229 8.71 15.70 -7.75
CA CYS A 229 7.34 15.77 -8.23
C CYS A 229 6.39 15.21 -7.15
N TYR A 230 5.24 15.86 -7.00
CA TYR A 230 4.16 15.35 -6.18
C TYR A 230 3.28 14.43 -7.03
N PHE A 231 3.14 13.18 -6.59
CA PHE A 231 2.30 12.17 -7.22
C PHE A 231 1.18 11.77 -6.27
N CYS A 232 0.01 11.45 -6.81
CA CYS A 232 -1.06 10.79 -6.07
C CYS A 232 -1.07 9.29 -6.41
N GLY A 233 -1.48 8.45 -5.47
CA GLY A 233 -1.61 6.99 -5.67
C GLY A 233 -0.33 6.19 -5.49
N THR A 234 0.76 6.81 -5.03
CA THR A 234 2.04 6.12 -4.76
C THR A 234 1.90 5.09 -3.64
N GLY A 235 1.19 5.42 -2.55
CA GLY A 235 0.86 4.49 -1.48
C GLY A 235 0.03 3.31 -1.97
N ASP A 236 -1.00 3.57 -2.78
CA ASP A 236 -1.84 2.51 -3.37
C ASP A 236 -1.01 1.57 -4.28
N MET A 237 -0.09 2.14 -5.07
CA MET A 237 0.84 1.36 -5.90
C MET A 237 1.80 0.54 -5.04
N PHE A 238 2.35 1.12 -3.96
CA PHE A 238 3.20 0.40 -3.01
C PHE A 238 2.43 -0.78 -2.40
N GLY A 239 1.22 -0.54 -1.89
CA GLY A 239 0.35 -1.55 -1.28
C GLY A 239 0.01 -2.69 -2.24
N ALA A 240 -0.32 -2.39 -3.49
CA ALA A 240 -0.60 -3.40 -4.50
C ALA A 240 0.64 -4.22 -4.87
N LEU A 241 1.78 -3.55 -5.09
CA LEU A 241 3.04 -4.23 -5.41
C LEU A 241 3.50 -5.10 -4.24
N ILE A 242 3.53 -4.59 -3.00
CA ILE A 242 4.02 -5.38 -1.86
C ILE A 242 3.12 -6.58 -1.58
N THR A 243 1.80 -6.45 -1.75
CA THR A 243 0.84 -7.57 -1.65
C THR A 243 1.25 -8.71 -2.59
N SER A 244 1.61 -8.41 -3.83
CA SER A 244 2.09 -9.42 -4.77
C SER A 244 3.51 -9.91 -4.45
N ARG A 245 4.45 -9.00 -4.22
CA ARG A 245 5.88 -9.32 -4.13
C ARG A 245 6.25 -10.04 -2.84
N VAL A 246 5.52 -9.80 -1.74
CA VAL A 246 5.75 -10.53 -0.50
C VAL A 246 5.33 -11.99 -0.65
N ARG A 247 4.22 -12.26 -1.35
CA ARG A 247 3.80 -13.63 -1.68
C ARG A 247 4.82 -14.33 -2.58
N GLU A 248 5.29 -13.66 -3.62
CA GLU A 248 6.36 -14.16 -4.50
C GLU A 248 7.63 -14.52 -3.69
N ALA A 249 8.07 -13.63 -2.80
CA ALA A 249 9.26 -13.85 -1.97
C ALA A 249 9.07 -14.99 -0.95
N VAL A 250 7.85 -15.14 -0.41
CA VAL A 250 7.50 -16.21 0.52
C VAL A 250 7.43 -17.57 -0.18
N GLU A 251 6.88 -17.63 -1.40
CA GLU A 251 6.85 -18.85 -2.22
C GLU A 251 8.25 -19.37 -2.57
N ALA A 252 9.24 -18.47 -2.65
CA ALA A 252 10.63 -18.84 -2.86
C ALA A 252 11.31 -19.48 -1.63
N VAL A 253 10.68 -19.42 -0.44
CA VAL A 253 11.19 -20.02 0.80
C VAL A 253 10.41 -21.31 1.11
N PRO A 254 11.06 -22.50 1.10
CA PRO A 254 10.37 -23.76 1.33
C PRO A 254 9.56 -23.79 2.64
N GLY A 255 8.28 -24.11 2.54
CA GLY A 255 7.37 -24.29 3.68
C GLY A 255 6.83 -23.01 4.32
N LEU A 256 7.31 -21.82 3.92
CA LEU A 256 6.93 -20.56 4.56
C LEU A 256 5.47 -20.17 4.27
N THR A 257 4.94 -20.53 3.11
CA THR A 257 3.54 -20.29 2.71
C THR A 257 2.52 -20.96 3.62
N ALA A 258 2.89 -22.01 4.36
CA ALA A 258 2.01 -22.71 5.29
C ALA A 258 2.02 -22.12 6.71
N ARG A 259 2.99 -21.25 7.01
CA ARG A 259 3.16 -20.67 8.36
C ARG A 259 2.20 -19.52 8.59
N GLU A 260 1.73 -19.40 9.83
CA GLU A 260 0.92 -18.26 10.26
C GLU A 260 1.63 -16.95 9.91
N SER A 261 0.91 -16.06 9.22
CA SER A 261 1.39 -14.75 8.79
C SER A 261 2.70 -14.78 7.98
N TRP A 262 3.08 -15.92 7.40
CA TRP A 262 4.34 -16.09 6.66
C TRP A 262 5.59 -15.67 7.45
N LEU A 263 5.56 -15.82 8.78
CA LEU A 263 6.65 -15.40 9.66
C LEU A 263 7.89 -16.30 9.46
N SER A 264 9.03 -15.70 9.11
CA SER A 264 10.31 -16.41 8.92
C SER A 264 10.94 -16.85 10.25
N ASP A 265 11.77 -17.89 10.22
CA ASP A 265 12.56 -18.34 11.38
C ASP A 265 13.43 -17.23 11.95
N ASP A 266 13.69 -17.29 13.26
CA ASP A 266 14.32 -16.20 14.02
C ASP A 266 15.78 -15.92 13.62
N ASP A 267 16.46 -16.91 13.02
CA ASP A 267 17.84 -16.83 12.54
C ASP A 267 17.97 -16.13 11.17
N VAL A 268 16.87 -15.95 10.44
CA VAL A 268 16.88 -15.20 9.17
C VAL A 268 17.24 -13.74 9.42
N ALA A 269 18.32 -13.29 8.76
CA ALA A 269 18.81 -11.92 8.87
C ALA A 269 17.80 -10.91 8.30
N ALA A 270 17.75 -9.70 8.86
CA ALA A 270 16.79 -8.65 8.47
C ALA A 270 16.81 -8.31 6.97
N THR A 271 17.97 -8.37 6.33
CA THR A 271 18.15 -8.09 4.89
C THR A 271 17.85 -9.30 3.99
N GLU A 272 17.66 -10.48 4.57
CA GLU A 272 17.34 -11.73 3.87
C GLU A 272 15.87 -12.13 4.04
N LEU A 273 15.12 -11.40 4.87
CA LEU A 273 13.67 -11.57 5.02
C LEU A 273 12.96 -11.48 3.66
N PRO A 274 11.93 -12.30 3.41
CA PRO A 274 11.06 -12.15 2.24
C PRO A 274 10.49 -10.74 2.09
N LEU A 275 10.17 -10.09 3.22
CA LEU A 275 9.71 -8.70 3.23
C LEU A 275 10.75 -7.72 2.65
N ALA A 276 12.04 -7.93 2.94
CA ALA A 276 13.12 -7.10 2.40
C ALA A 276 13.26 -7.30 0.88
N ARG A 277 13.28 -8.56 0.42
CA ARG A 277 13.34 -8.90 -1.02
C ARG A 277 12.15 -8.35 -1.79
N ALA A 278 10.96 -8.43 -1.21
CA ALA A 278 9.76 -7.86 -1.79
C ALA A 278 9.87 -6.33 -1.88
N ALA A 279 10.30 -5.65 -0.81
CA ALA A 279 10.46 -4.21 -0.78
C ALA A 279 11.51 -3.68 -1.79
N GLU A 280 12.63 -4.38 -1.98
CA GLU A 280 13.65 -4.06 -3.01
C GLU A 280 13.00 -4.01 -4.41
N LYS A 281 12.21 -5.03 -4.76
CA LYS A 281 11.53 -5.14 -6.06
C LYS A 281 10.37 -4.15 -6.22
N VAL A 282 9.63 -3.88 -5.14
CA VAL A 282 8.58 -2.85 -5.10
C VAL A 282 9.18 -1.48 -5.43
N LEU A 283 10.25 -1.10 -4.72
CA LEU A 283 10.89 0.20 -4.92
C LEU A 283 11.48 0.36 -6.31
N ALA A 284 12.05 -0.70 -6.88
CA ALA A 284 12.50 -0.70 -8.27
C ALA A 284 11.33 -0.41 -9.25
N SER A 285 10.21 -1.11 -9.09
CA SER A 285 9.01 -0.90 -9.91
C SER A 285 8.48 0.53 -9.80
N MET A 286 8.35 1.02 -8.56
CA MET A 286 7.84 2.36 -8.30
C MET A 286 8.77 3.42 -8.87
N HIS A 287 10.08 3.29 -8.68
CA HIS A 287 11.03 4.29 -9.14
C HIS A 287 11.00 4.41 -10.67
N GLU A 288 10.98 3.29 -11.40
CA GLU A 288 10.87 3.31 -12.86
C GLU A 288 9.56 3.96 -13.34
N VAL A 289 8.41 3.58 -12.75
CA VAL A 289 7.10 4.14 -13.12
C VAL A 289 7.04 5.64 -12.85
N LEU A 290 7.54 6.09 -11.69
CA LEU A 290 7.50 7.50 -11.30
C LEU A 290 8.47 8.34 -12.14
N ALA A 291 9.67 7.83 -12.45
CA ALA A 291 10.62 8.51 -13.32
C ALA A 291 10.06 8.70 -14.74
N LYS A 292 9.51 7.63 -15.32
CA LYS A 292 8.89 7.70 -16.66
C LYS A 292 7.62 8.56 -16.67
N THR A 293 6.83 8.54 -15.59
CA THR A 293 5.69 9.46 -15.43
C THR A 293 6.18 10.90 -15.42
N ARG A 294 7.23 11.23 -14.65
CA ARG A 294 7.81 12.57 -14.57
C ARG A 294 8.36 13.06 -15.92
N GLU A 295 9.01 12.19 -16.67
CA GLU A 295 9.53 12.46 -18.01
C GLU A 295 8.41 12.75 -19.01
N ALA A 296 7.29 12.02 -18.92
CA ALA A 296 6.13 12.21 -19.79
C ALA A 296 5.29 13.47 -19.48
N MET A 297 5.45 14.06 -18.29
CA MET A 297 4.63 15.20 -17.84
C MET A 297 4.53 16.34 -18.85
N PRO A 298 5.63 16.88 -19.44
CA PRO A 298 5.54 18.00 -20.37
C PRO A 298 4.63 17.69 -21.57
N ALA A 299 4.74 16.49 -22.15
CA ALA A 299 3.92 16.07 -23.27
C ALA A 299 2.43 15.93 -22.91
N VAL A 300 2.12 15.48 -21.69
CA VAL A 300 0.74 15.41 -21.18
C VAL A 300 0.18 16.81 -20.93
N MET A 301 0.99 17.72 -20.40
CA MET A 301 0.62 19.12 -20.18
C MET A 301 0.30 19.82 -21.50
N ASP A 302 1.18 19.72 -22.50
CA ASP A 302 0.99 20.33 -23.82
C ASP A 302 -0.28 19.81 -24.52
N ARG A 303 -0.49 18.49 -24.48
CA ARG A 303 -1.70 17.87 -25.03
C ARG A 303 -2.97 18.35 -24.32
N THR A 304 -2.91 18.50 -23.00
CA THR A 304 -4.06 18.95 -22.22
C THR A 304 -4.38 20.41 -22.51
N TRP A 305 -3.38 21.29 -22.56
CA TRP A 305 -3.57 22.69 -22.96
C TRP A 305 -4.16 22.80 -24.37
N ALA A 306 -3.65 22.02 -25.33
CA ALA A 306 -4.20 22.01 -26.68
C ALA A 306 -5.68 21.56 -26.70
N SER A 307 -6.05 20.59 -25.87
CA SER A 307 -7.43 20.11 -25.78
C SER A 307 -8.41 21.11 -25.16
N MET A 308 -7.92 22.11 -24.41
CA MET A 308 -8.77 23.14 -23.81
C MET A 308 -9.19 24.24 -24.80
N GLY A 309 -8.51 24.34 -25.96
CA GLY A 309 -8.87 25.29 -27.01
C GLY A 309 -9.00 26.73 -26.48
N ALA A 310 -10.16 27.34 -26.70
CA ALA A 310 -10.45 28.72 -26.28
C ALA A 310 -10.46 28.91 -24.75
N ASP A 311 -10.64 27.84 -23.97
CA ASP A 311 -10.59 27.88 -22.50
C ASP A 311 -9.16 27.82 -21.95
N ALA A 312 -8.15 27.62 -22.80
CA ALA A 312 -6.76 27.56 -22.40
C ALA A 312 -6.27 28.94 -21.93
N ASP A 313 -6.10 29.09 -20.62
CA ASP A 313 -5.40 30.22 -20.01
C ASP A 313 -4.26 29.68 -19.15
N ARG A 314 -3.03 29.82 -19.65
CA ARG A 314 -1.81 29.36 -18.95
C ARG A 314 -1.43 30.26 -17.77
N GLY A 315 -2.01 31.47 -17.68
CA GLY A 315 -1.82 32.39 -16.56
C GLY A 315 -2.77 32.11 -15.39
N ASP A 316 -3.87 31.39 -15.62
CA ASP A 316 -4.81 30.97 -14.58
C ASP A 316 -4.19 29.85 -13.71
N GLU A 317 -3.89 30.18 -12.44
CA GLU A 317 -3.27 29.26 -11.49
C GLU A 317 -4.10 27.99 -11.23
N LYS A 318 -5.44 28.11 -11.26
CA LYS A 318 -6.36 26.99 -11.03
C LYS A 318 -6.32 26.02 -12.22
N LYS A 319 -6.35 26.53 -13.45
CA LYS A 319 -6.21 25.72 -14.67
C LYS A 319 -4.81 25.10 -14.74
N ALA A 320 -3.76 25.86 -14.42
CA ALA A 320 -2.40 25.35 -14.37
C ALA A 320 -2.25 24.21 -13.35
N HIS A 321 -2.89 24.31 -12.18
CA HIS A 321 -2.95 23.23 -11.20
C HIS A 321 -3.61 21.97 -11.77
N TYR A 322 -4.74 22.09 -12.46
CA TYR A 322 -5.43 20.94 -13.07
C TYR A 322 -4.59 20.25 -14.14
N VAL A 323 -3.95 21.02 -15.01
CA VAL A 323 -3.08 20.48 -16.06
C VAL A 323 -1.87 19.78 -15.43
N LYS A 324 -1.27 20.36 -14.39
CA LYS A 324 -0.17 19.74 -13.64
C LYS A 324 -0.61 18.46 -12.92
N SER A 325 -1.76 18.47 -12.24
CA SER A 325 -2.33 17.28 -11.57
C SER A 325 -2.57 16.15 -12.57
N LYS A 326 -3.16 16.46 -13.74
CA LYS A 326 -3.38 15.47 -14.81
C LYS A 326 -2.07 14.91 -15.37
N ALA A 327 -1.04 15.74 -15.50
CA ALA A 327 0.27 15.30 -15.95
C ALA A 327 0.97 14.39 -14.93
N ALA A 328 0.73 14.62 -13.63
CA ALA A 328 1.31 13.85 -12.53
C ALA A 328 0.58 12.52 -12.24
N GLU A 329 -0.50 12.21 -12.96
CA GLU A 329 -1.18 10.90 -12.85
C GLU A 329 -0.23 9.77 -13.24
N LEU A 330 -0.19 8.71 -12.42
CA LEU A 330 0.68 7.55 -12.64
C LEU A 330 0.44 6.96 -14.04
N GLN A 331 1.47 6.89 -14.87
CA GLN A 331 1.38 6.35 -16.23
C GLN A 331 1.49 4.82 -16.23
N LEU A 332 0.59 4.12 -15.53
CA LEU A 332 0.68 2.66 -15.30
C LEU A 332 0.56 1.84 -16.59
N VAL A 333 -0.38 2.19 -17.47
CA VAL A 333 -0.65 1.44 -18.72
C VAL A 333 0.57 1.46 -19.64
N THR A 334 1.19 2.62 -19.80
CA THR A 334 2.37 2.80 -20.66
C THR A 334 3.63 2.14 -20.07
N ASN A 335 3.68 1.99 -18.74
CA ASN A 335 4.84 1.49 -18.01
C ASN A 335 4.58 0.12 -17.37
N LEU A 336 3.77 -0.72 -18.02
CA LEU A 336 3.38 -2.04 -17.52
C LEU A 336 4.58 -2.95 -17.24
N ASP A 337 5.60 -2.91 -18.09
CA ASP A 337 6.81 -3.72 -17.92
C ASP A 337 7.59 -3.33 -16.66
N SER A 338 7.59 -2.04 -16.29
CA SER A 338 8.20 -1.57 -15.04
C SER A 338 7.46 -2.10 -13.81
N LEU A 339 6.18 -2.45 -13.91
CA LEU A 339 5.45 -3.13 -12.84
C LEU A 339 5.79 -4.63 -12.78
N ARG A 340 5.87 -5.29 -13.94
CA ARG A 340 6.03 -6.75 -14.05
C ARG A 340 7.47 -7.21 -13.80
N SER A 341 8.43 -6.54 -14.40
CA SER A 341 9.83 -6.96 -14.50
C SER A 341 10.76 -5.76 -14.33
N PRO A 342 10.72 -5.08 -13.17
CA PRO A 342 11.63 -3.97 -12.89
C PRO A 342 13.08 -4.43 -12.80
N THR A 343 14.02 -3.53 -13.08
CA THR A 343 15.44 -3.74 -12.80
C THR A 343 15.71 -3.42 -11.33
N THR A 344 16.00 -4.43 -10.51
CA THR A 344 16.28 -4.20 -9.08
C THR A 344 17.63 -3.51 -8.89
N THR A 345 17.60 -2.24 -8.50
CA THR A 345 18.79 -1.40 -8.26
C THR A 345 18.95 -0.94 -6.81
N PHE A 346 18.00 -1.28 -5.93
CA PHE A 346 18.00 -0.89 -4.53
C PHE A 346 18.14 -2.12 -3.64
N SER A 347 18.93 -1.99 -2.58
CA SER A 347 19.23 -3.10 -1.67
C SER A 347 18.93 -2.74 -0.22
N ALA A 348 18.45 -3.72 0.53
CA ALA A 348 18.21 -3.62 1.96
C ALA A 348 19.53 -3.63 2.73
N THR A 349 19.67 -2.70 3.66
CA THR A 349 20.76 -2.61 4.63
C THR A 349 20.19 -2.80 6.04
N LYS A 350 20.94 -3.48 6.90
CA LYS A 350 20.58 -3.60 8.32
C LYS A 350 20.72 -2.23 9.02
N ILE A 351 19.83 -1.95 9.96
CA ILE A 351 19.88 -0.77 10.82
C ILE A 351 19.80 -1.13 12.30
#